data_AF-A0A383DKY3-F1
#
_entry.id   AF-A0A383DKY3-F1
#
_cell.length_a   1.000
_cell.length_b   1.000
_cell.length_c   1.000
_cell.angle_alpha   90.00
_cell.angle_beta   90.00
_cell.angle_gamma   90.00
#
_symmetry.space_group_name_H-M   'P 1'
#
loop_
_entity.id
_entity.type
_entity.pdbx_description
1 polymer ?
#
loop_
_entity_poly.entity_id
_entity_poly.type
_entity_poly.pdbx_seq_one_letter_code
_entity_poly.pdbx_strand_id
1 'polypeptide(L)'
;MKKKTKKGRPRRYDADYFPHYCRPNTPLEIIIDKYGNEGYAFYYRLQELLGRTNGHSYGYDSELKREYFAKATGVDRKKAEMFINFLCELGEIDKKCWKQDSVIWWQNFVDSLEKLYKKRANDLPTYDDVPTYDESQQV
;
A
#
# COMPACT_ATOMS: atom_id res chain seq x y z
N MET A 1 -19.78 10.45 -39.18
CA MET A 1 -20.06 9.66 -37.96
C MET A 1 -18.75 9.07 -37.42
N LYS A 2 -18.28 9.50 -36.24
CA LYS A 2 -17.08 8.91 -35.60
C LYS A 2 -17.44 7.51 -35.08
N LYS A 3 -16.70 6.47 -35.52
CA LYS A 3 -16.89 5.10 -35.01
C LYS A 3 -16.67 5.10 -33.50
N LYS A 4 -17.67 4.65 -32.73
CA LYS A 4 -17.51 4.36 -31.30
C LYS A 4 -16.52 3.20 -31.17
N THR A 5 -15.30 3.49 -30.72
CA THR A 5 -14.32 2.47 -30.35
C THR A 5 -14.87 1.67 -29.17
N LYS A 6 -14.91 0.33 -29.28
CA LYS A 6 -15.26 -0.53 -28.15
C LYS A 6 -14.31 -0.20 -26.99
N LYS A 7 -14.86 0.30 -25.87
CA LYS A 7 -14.08 0.54 -24.64
C LYS A 7 -13.61 -0.82 -24.13
N GLY A 8 -12.32 -1.10 -24.24
CA GLY A 8 -11.72 -2.31 -23.66
C GLY A 8 -11.90 -2.36 -22.15
N ARG A 9 -11.62 -3.52 -21.53
CA ARG A 9 -11.61 -3.65 -20.07
C ARG A 9 -10.67 -2.57 -19.48
N PRO A 10 -11.09 -1.80 -18.47
CA PRO A 10 -10.21 -0.84 -17.81
C PRO A 10 -8.92 -1.50 -17.34
N ARG A 11 -7.81 -0.75 -17.38
CA ARG A 11 -6.52 -1.20 -16.83
C ARG A 11 -6.67 -1.45 -15.33
N ARG A 12 -6.05 -2.53 -14.85
CA ARG A 12 -6.02 -2.93 -13.43
C ARG A 12 -4.72 -2.47 -12.79
N TYR A 13 -4.83 -1.87 -11.60
CA TYR A 13 -3.71 -1.36 -10.79
C TYR A 13 -3.69 -1.98 -9.39
N ASP A 14 -4.32 -3.15 -9.25
CA ASP A 14 -4.29 -4.04 -8.08
C ASP A 14 -3.42 -5.28 -8.36
N ALA A 15 -2.99 -6.00 -7.34
CA ALA A 15 -2.12 -7.16 -7.44
C ALA A 15 -2.76 -8.36 -6.74
N ASP A 16 -3.01 -9.42 -7.51
CA ASP A 16 -3.53 -10.69 -6.99
C ASP A 16 -2.43 -11.54 -6.32
N TYR A 17 -1.16 -11.16 -6.50
CA TYR A 17 0.00 -11.77 -5.85
C TYR A 17 1.13 -10.74 -5.69
N PHE A 18 2.00 -10.96 -4.71
CA PHE A 18 3.27 -10.27 -4.53
C PHE A 18 4.35 -11.30 -4.14
N PRO A 19 5.64 -11.03 -4.39
CA PRO A 19 6.70 -11.98 -4.05
C PRO A 19 6.87 -12.11 -2.53
N HIS A 20 6.88 -13.34 -2.02
CA HIS A 20 7.31 -13.66 -0.67
C HIS A 20 8.67 -14.36 -0.74
N TYR A 21 9.72 -13.68 -0.27
CA TYR A 21 11.09 -14.19 -0.35
C TYR A 21 11.45 -14.98 0.91
N CYS A 22 12.11 -16.14 0.73
CA CYS A 22 12.55 -16.97 1.86
C CYS A 22 13.63 -16.30 2.74
N ARG A 23 14.36 -15.33 2.19
CA ARG A 23 15.32 -14.52 2.95
C ARG A 23 14.66 -13.18 3.28
N PRO A 24 14.49 -12.84 4.57
CA PRO A 24 13.97 -11.54 4.93
C PRO A 24 14.96 -10.44 4.50
N ASN A 25 14.43 -9.28 4.13
CA ASN A 25 15.26 -8.09 3.96
C ASN A 25 15.52 -7.45 5.34
N THR A 26 16.47 -6.53 5.42
CA THR A 26 16.87 -5.89 6.68
C THR A 26 15.70 -5.24 7.44
N PRO A 27 14.76 -4.51 6.81
CA PRO A 27 13.60 -3.97 7.51
C PRO A 27 12.70 -5.05 8.13
N LEU A 28 12.47 -6.16 7.41
CA LEU A 28 11.70 -7.29 7.92
C LEU A 28 12.43 -7.98 9.08
N GLU A 29 13.75 -8.17 9.01
CA GLU A 29 14.53 -8.70 10.14
C GLU A 29 14.40 -7.82 11.38
N ILE A 30 14.53 -6.50 11.22
CA ILE A 30 14.45 -5.55 12.33
C ILE A 30 13.06 -5.51 12.97
N ILE A 31 11.98 -5.52 12.18
CA ILE A 31 10.62 -5.51 12.75
C ILE A 31 10.29 -6.84 13.45
N ILE A 32 10.81 -7.97 12.95
CA ILE A 32 10.69 -9.28 13.59
C ILE A 32 11.46 -9.29 14.92
N ASP A 33 12.71 -8.81 14.94
CA ASP A 33 13.52 -8.77 16.15
C ASP A 33 12.84 -7.95 17.26
N LYS A 34 12.26 -6.80 16.88
CA LYS A 34 11.63 -5.88 17.84
C LYS A 34 10.23 -6.29 18.30
N TYR A 35 9.41 -6.88 17.43
CA TYR A 35 7.98 -7.12 17.70
C TYR A 35 7.53 -8.57 17.45
N GLY A 36 8.46 -9.47 17.17
CA GLY A 36 8.22 -10.89 16.94
C GLY A 36 7.24 -11.16 15.79
N ASN A 37 6.43 -12.21 15.97
CA ASN A 37 5.46 -12.67 14.99
C ASN A 37 4.38 -11.63 14.66
N GLU A 38 4.07 -10.71 15.58
CA GLU A 38 3.10 -9.64 15.32
C GLU A 38 3.66 -8.64 14.28
N GLY A 39 4.94 -8.27 14.41
CA GLY A 39 5.66 -7.46 13.42
C GLY A 39 5.75 -8.15 12.06
N TYR A 40 6.09 -9.44 12.04
CA TYR A 40 6.08 -10.26 10.82
C TYR A 40 4.72 -10.23 10.13
N ALA A 41 3.65 -10.53 10.88
CA ALA A 41 2.30 -10.59 10.36
C ALA A 41 1.84 -9.22 9.83
N PHE A 42 2.14 -8.14 10.55
CA PHE A 42 1.80 -6.78 10.13
C PHE A 42 2.49 -6.41 8.82
N TYR A 43 3.79 -6.67 8.69
CA TYR A 43 4.59 -6.35 7.50
C TYR A 43 4.01 -6.96 6.22
N TYR A 44 3.60 -8.23 6.27
CA TYR A 44 3.00 -8.91 5.13
C TYR A 44 1.53 -8.57 4.92
N ARG A 45 0.72 -8.42 5.98
CA ARG A 45 -0.68 -7.99 5.83
C ARG A 45 -0.81 -6.57 5.30
N LEU A 46 0.14 -5.70 5.60
CA LEU A 46 0.23 -4.38 4.98
C LEU A 46 0.45 -4.52 3.47
N GLN A 47 1.38 -5.36 3.03
CA GLN A 47 1.59 -5.64 1.61
C GLN A 47 0.36 -6.27 0.95
N GLU A 48 -0.36 -7.17 1.62
CA GLU A 48 -1.63 -7.71 1.11
C GLU A 48 -2.69 -6.63 0.92
N LEU A 49 -2.78 -5.68 1.86
CA LEU A 49 -3.69 -4.54 1.78
C LEU A 49 -3.31 -3.62 0.61
N LEU A 50 -2.05 -3.22 0.50
CA LEU A 50 -1.57 -2.38 -0.59
C LEU A 50 -1.72 -3.09 -1.94
N GLY A 51 -1.41 -4.39 -2.00
CA GLY A 51 -1.55 -5.22 -3.19
C GLY A 51 -2.97 -5.19 -3.73
N ARG A 52 -3.98 -5.44 -2.90
CA ARG A 52 -5.39 -5.42 -3.34
C ARG A 52 -6.00 -4.03 -3.50
N THR A 53 -5.28 -2.96 -3.15
CA THR A 53 -5.76 -1.58 -3.31
C THR A 53 -5.30 -1.03 -4.64
N ASN A 54 -6.23 -0.46 -5.43
CA ASN A 54 -5.87 0.17 -6.69
C ASN A 54 -4.84 1.28 -6.46
N GLY A 55 -3.74 1.23 -7.21
CA GLY A 55 -2.65 2.20 -7.09
C GLY A 55 -1.67 1.90 -5.95
N HIS A 56 -1.84 0.80 -5.22
CA HIS A 56 -0.92 0.35 -4.16
C HIS A 56 -0.64 1.35 -3.04
N SER A 57 -1.59 2.26 -2.82
CA SER A 57 -1.62 3.22 -1.72
C SER A 57 -2.84 3.01 -0.85
N TYR A 58 -2.78 3.36 0.43
CA TYR A 58 -3.94 3.30 1.32
C TYR A 58 -4.12 4.62 2.08
N GLY A 59 -5.31 5.22 1.98
CA GLY A 59 -5.67 6.42 2.74
C GLY A 59 -6.04 6.10 4.19
N TYR A 60 -5.57 6.91 5.13
CA TYR A 60 -5.76 6.80 6.59
C TYR A 60 -6.41 8.08 7.18
N ASP A 61 -7.12 8.81 6.33
CA ASP A 61 -7.73 10.13 6.53
C ASP A 61 -9.13 10.07 7.17
N SER A 62 -9.80 8.92 7.17
CA SER A 62 -11.15 8.78 7.76
C SER A 62 -11.27 7.66 8.78
N GLU A 63 -12.21 7.80 9.71
CA GLU A 63 -12.45 6.82 10.78
C GLU A 63 -12.75 5.43 10.23
N LEU A 64 -13.57 5.33 9.18
CA LEU A 64 -13.91 4.05 8.55
C LEU A 64 -12.69 3.38 7.90
N LYS A 65 -11.81 4.17 7.25
CA LYS A 65 -10.57 3.65 6.67
C LYS A 65 -9.63 3.15 7.77
N ARG A 66 -9.50 3.89 8.87
CA ARG A 66 -8.69 3.48 10.04
C ARG A 66 -9.20 2.18 10.68
N GLU A 67 -10.51 2.01 10.84
CA GLU A 67 -11.11 0.75 11.32
C GLU A 67 -10.83 -0.41 10.37
N TYR A 68 -11.01 -0.19 9.06
CA TYR A 68 -10.71 -1.22 8.07
C TYR A 68 -9.23 -1.58 8.05
N PHE A 69 -8.33 -0.60 8.18
CA PHE A 69 -6.89 -0.82 8.26
C PHE A 69 -6.51 -1.70 9.45
N ALA A 70 -7.03 -1.38 10.64
CA ALA A 70 -6.82 -2.18 11.86
C ALA A 70 -7.30 -3.63 11.65
N LYS A 71 -8.50 -3.82 11.10
CA LYS A 71 -9.03 -5.15 10.75
C LYS A 71 -8.15 -5.88 9.73
N ALA A 72 -7.71 -5.20 8.68
CA ALA A 72 -6.94 -5.78 7.58
C ALA A 72 -5.54 -6.21 8.00
N THR A 73 -4.90 -5.45 8.88
CA THR A 73 -3.59 -5.77 9.44
C THR A 73 -3.67 -6.68 10.67
N GLY A 74 -4.85 -6.74 11.30
CA GLY A 74 -5.16 -7.57 12.45
C GLY A 74 -4.48 -7.12 13.74
N VAL A 75 -4.23 -5.81 13.86
CA VAL A 75 -3.75 -5.14 15.07
C VAL A 75 -4.67 -3.96 15.39
N ASP A 76 -4.71 -3.54 16.65
CA ASP A 76 -5.46 -2.34 17.02
C ASP A 76 -4.83 -1.06 16.41
N ARG A 77 -5.58 0.03 16.43
CA ARG A 77 -5.17 1.33 15.88
C ARG A 77 -3.84 1.85 16.41
N LYS A 78 -3.63 1.77 17.72
CA LYS A 78 -2.43 2.31 18.36
C LYS A 78 -1.21 1.53 17.89
N LYS A 79 -1.31 0.19 17.82
CA LYS A 79 -0.26 -0.66 17.27
C LYS A 79 -0.04 -0.44 15.79
N ALA A 80 -1.10 -0.32 14.99
CA ALA A 80 -1.02 0.00 13.57
C ALA A 80 -0.19 1.28 13.34
N GLU A 81 -0.55 2.37 14.01
CA GLU A 81 0.18 3.65 13.90
C GLU A 81 1.63 3.54 14.38
N MET A 82 1.87 2.81 15.47
CA MET A 82 3.22 2.53 15.96
C MET A 82 4.07 1.79 14.92
N PHE A 83 3.53 0.74 14.28
CA PHE A 83 4.25 0.00 13.25
C PHE A 83 4.46 0.80 11.97
N ILE A 84 3.49 1.59 11.53
CA ILE A 84 3.67 2.50 10.38
C ILE A 84 4.75 3.54 10.67
N ASN A 85 4.74 4.16 11.85
CA ASN A 85 5.78 5.11 12.26
C ASN A 85 7.17 4.46 12.26
N PHE A 86 7.27 3.23 12.77
CA PHE A 86 8.53 2.49 12.77
C PHE A 86 9.01 2.15 11.35
N LEU A 87 8.11 1.73 10.45
CA LEU A 87 8.45 1.49 9.05
C LEU A 87 8.82 2.79 8.31
N CYS A 88 8.31 3.95 8.72
CA CYS A 88 8.79 5.25 8.24
C CYS A 88 10.23 5.54 8.70
N GLU A 89 10.58 5.19 9.96
CA GLU A 89 11.94 5.33 10.48
C GLU A 89 12.94 4.42 9.75
N LEU A 90 12.50 3.23 9.36
CA LEU A 90 13.28 2.30 8.54
C LEU A 90 13.35 2.68 7.05
N GLY A 91 12.59 3.69 6.61
CA GLY A 91 12.56 4.15 5.23
C GLY A 91 11.74 3.27 4.28
N GLU A 92 10.95 2.33 4.79
CA GLU A 92 10.06 1.50 3.97
C GLU A 92 8.80 2.25 3.56
N ILE A 93 8.20 3.01 4.48
CA ILE A 93 7.03 3.84 4.21
C ILE A 93 7.46 5.29 4.03
N ASP A 94 6.94 5.94 2.99
CA ASP A 94 7.24 7.34 2.75
C ASP A 94 6.67 8.21 3.88
N LYS A 95 7.59 8.83 4.62
CA LYS A 95 7.27 9.62 5.81
C LYS A 95 6.47 10.87 5.47
N LYS A 96 6.67 11.48 4.29
CA LYS A 96 5.94 12.68 3.90
C LYS A 96 4.49 12.32 3.58
N CYS A 97 4.26 11.30 2.76
CA CYS A 97 2.93 10.78 2.43
C CYS A 97 2.15 10.44 3.72
N TRP A 98 2.81 9.76 4.66
CA TRP A 98 2.19 9.38 5.93
C TRP A 98 1.83 10.59 6.80
N LYS A 99 2.75 11.55 6.97
CA LYS A 99 2.59 12.65 7.92
C LYS A 99 1.81 13.84 7.37
N GLN A 100 1.87 14.09 6.07
CA GLN A 100 1.25 15.25 5.42
C GLN A 100 -0.10 14.88 4.82
N ASP A 101 -0.15 13.74 4.12
CA ASP A 101 -1.30 13.39 3.29
C ASP A 101 -2.18 12.29 3.92
N SER A 102 -1.76 11.75 5.08
CA SER A 102 -2.40 10.58 5.70
C SER A 102 -2.50 9.40 4.74
N VAL A 103 -1.52 9.21 3.86
CA VAL A 103 -1.45 8.13 2.90
C VAL A 103 -0.28 7.21 3.23
N ILE A 104 -0.53 5.91 3.19
CA ILE A 104 0.51 4.89 3.27
C ILE A 104 0.98 4.60 1.84
N TRP A 105 2.22 5.02 1.55
CA TRP A 105 2.92 4.76 0.29
C TRP A 105 4.22 3.99 0.57
N TRP A 106 4.46 2.90 -0.16
CA TRP A 106 5.61 2.03 0.01
C TRP A 106 6.26 1.72 -1.34
N GLN A 107 7.23 2.54 -1.73
CA GLN A 107 7.86 2.45 -3.05
C GLN A 107 8.50 1.07 -3.30
N ASN A 108 9.26 0.54 -2.34
CA ASN A 108 9.89 -0.78 -2.46
C ASN A 108 8.87 -1.90 -2.72
N PHE A 109 7.67 -1.80 -2.13
CA PHE A 109 6.59 -2.75 -2.42
C PHE A 109 6.08 -2.61 -3.86
N VAL A 110 5.84 -1.39 -4.34
CA VAL A 110 5.40 -1.15 -5.72
C VAL A 110 6.43 -1.64 -6.72
N ASP A 111 7.71 -1.34 -6.50
CA ASP A 111 8.81 -1.79 -7.35
C ASP A 111 8.91 -3.32 -7.41
N SER A 112 8.57 -4.02 -6.32
CA SER A 112 8.53 -5.48 -6.30
C SER A 112 7.51 -6.09 -7.29
N LEU A 113 6.52 -5.30 -7.73
CA LEU A 113 5.48 -5.70 -8.67
C LEU A 113 5.85 -5.44 -10.14
N GLU A 114 7.07 -4.98 -10.43
CA GLU A 114 7.52 -4.65 -11.79
C GLU A 114 7.22 -5.77 -12.81
N LYS A 115 7.47 -7.04 -12.44
CA LYS A 115 7.20 -8.19 -13.32
C LYS A 115 5.71 -8.37 -13.62
N LEU A 116 4.82 -8.07 -12.68
CA LEU A 116 3.37 -8.13 -12.87
C LEU A 116 2.94 -7.05 -13.87
N TYR A 117 3.43 -5.82 -13.70
CA TYR A 117 3.07 -4.68 -14.54
C TYR A 117 3.62 -4.79 -15.96
N LYS A 118 4.85 -5.31 -16.12
CA LYS A 118 5.41 -5.68 -17.44
C LYS A 118 4.49 -6.63 -18.21
N LYS A 119 3.94 -7.66 -17.55
CA LYS A 119 2.98 -8.60 -18.18
C LYS A 119 1.65 -7.95 -18.55
N ARG A 120 1.25 -6.88 -17.86
CA ARG A 120 0.02 -6.14 -18.12
C ARG A 120 0.18 -5.03 -19.17
N ALA A 121 1.41 -4.75 -19.61
CA ALA A 121 1.74 -3.58 -20.44
C ALA A 121 1.23 -2.26 -19.82
N ASN A 122 1.35 -2.16 -18.50
CA ASN A 122 1.03 -0.98 -17.70
C ASN A 122 2.30 -0.47 -17.02
N ASP A 123 2.35 0.84 -16.80
CA ASP A 123 3.34 1.45 -15.92
C ASP A 123 2.99 1.17 -14.46
N LEU A 124 4.02 1.11 -13.61
CA LEU A 124 3.84 1.03 -12.17
C LEU A 124 3.16 2.32 -11.68
N PRO A 125 2.24 2.23 -10.71
CA PRO A 125 1.73 3.41 -10.03
C PRO A 125 2.86 4.23 -9.44
N THR A 126 2.72 5.54 -9.50
CA THR A 126 3.56 6.50 -8.78
C THR A 126 2.74 7.17 -7.68
N TYR A 127 3.43 7.84 -6.75
CA TYR A 127 2.71 8.60 -5.73
C TYR A 127 1.81 9.69 -6.32
N ASP A 128 2.22 10.30 -7.43
CA ASP A 128 1.43 11.34 -8.11
C ASP A 128 0.11 10.80 -8.70
N ASP A 129 0.00 9.47 -8.88
CA ASP A 129 -1.24 8.81 -9.31
C ASP A 129 -2.20 8.53 -8.14
N VAL A 130 -1.75 8.70 -6.89
CA VAL A 130 -2.61 8.55 -5.73
C VAL A 130 -3.64 9.68 -5.76
N PRO A 131 -4.95 9.36 -5.80
CA PRO A 131 -5.96 10.40 -5.83
C PRO A 131 -5.87 11.24 -4.55
N THR A 132 -5.43 12.49 -4.70
CA THR A 132 -5.56 13.50 -3.66
C THR A 132 -7.04 13.63 -3.34
N TYR A 133 -7.44 13.36 -2.11
CA TYR A 133 -8.80 13.55 -1.68
C TYR A 133 -9.11 15.06 -1.76
N ASP A 134 -9.97 15.45 -2.70
CA ASP A 134 -10.54 16.80 -2.74
C ASP A 134 -11.78 16.80 -1.83
N GLU A 135 -11.72 17.55 -0.74
CA GLU A 135 -12.82 17.74 0.21
C GLU A 135 -14.08 18.33 -0.46
N SER A 136 -13.99 18.84 -1.70
CA SER A 136 -15.11 19.47 -2.42
C SER A 136 -16.18 18.54 -2.99
N GLN A 137 -16.01 17.21 -2.92
CA GLN A 137 -16.91 16.23 -3.56
C GLN A 137 -17.85 15.46 -2.61
N GLN A 138 -18.07 15.94 -1.39
CA GLN A 138 -19.24 15.55 -0.58
C GLN A 138 -20.33 16.62 -0.70
N VAL A 139 -21.12 16.52 -1.76
CA VAL A 139 -22.42 17.19 -1.89
C VAL A 139 -23.53 16.15 -1.79
#